data_AF-A0A553HR28-F1
#
_entry.id   AF-A0A553HR28-F1
#
_cell.length_a   1.000
_cell.length_b   1.000
_cell.length_c   1.000
_cell.angle_alpha   90.00
_cell.angle_beta   90.00
_cell.angle_gamma   90.00
#
_symmetry.space_group_name_H-M   'P 1'
#
loop_
_entity.id
_entity.type
_entity.pdbx_description
1 polymer ?
#
loop_
_entity_poly.entity_id
_entity_poly.type
_entity_poly.pdbx_seq_one_letter_code
_entity_poly.pdbx_strand_id
1 'polypeptide(L)'
;MRPFYTLVWALVVRMSTSSPSQSGSNSTVAVNDITDGTGHVNSDETTELLGISDPCSGMGNATYELGKEYFEADCPAINNLLPDGTCDWTQKQPDQTLCAEYCQVRTTFLPIQEIPIPNTYCRGPRRCSIEAGRILQVNSSWSGTDAEMSALKHGVSGGFNPDVENITAGAGDVTIGDGECGYFTWIGTKKTVCGSLTKANRHEPVNGGSPYCQGPSETTANYCVDSMTSGPLLNPSANGHTVFVRIDCGTRAALPVEKQDALFKYDGVALPADKLEGVLQSWVSAKCLLTDDFLWLSFVMHGRGLKDADLGTSGSNLLGQLRSCHAAVTNWKFDYTPTDNDFDWKASGSVDPFDSQCPGVAIKAVGANDRDGC
;
A
#
# COMPACT_ATOMS: atom_id res chain seq x y z
N MET A 1 15.56 37.67 -47.67
CA MET A 1 15.51 36.21 -47.44
C MET A 1 16.91 35.76 -47.06
N ARG A 2 17.11 35.32 -45.82
CA ARG A 2 18.39 34.79 -45.32
C ARG A 2 18.29 33.26 -45.29
N PRO A 3 19.31 32.49 -45.71
CA PRO A 3 19.28 31.05 -45.53
C PRO A 3 19.66 30.69 -44.10
N PHE A 4 18.87 29.81 -43.46
CA PHE A 4 19.26 29.11 -42.24
C PHE A 4 20.11 27.90 -42.63
N TYR A 5 21.30 27.80 -42.03
CA TYR A 5 22.13 26.60 -42.10
C TYR A 5 21.89 25.75 -40.85
N THR A 6 21.52 24.48 -41.04
CA THR A 6 21.41 23.50 -39.97
C THR A 6 22.76 22.80 -39.80
N LEU A 7 23.39 22.95 -38.64
CA LEU A 7 24.61 22.24 -38.24
C LEU A 7 24.24 20.86 -37.68
N VAL A 8 24.68 19.80 -38.35
CA VAL A 8 24.61 18.42 -37.84
C VAL A 8 25.97 18.08 -37.25
N TRP A 9 26.01 17.71 -35.97
CA TRP A 9 27.22 17.20 -35.32
C TRP A 9 27.33 15.69 -35.56
N ALA A 10 28.37 15.27 -36.28
CA ALA A 10 28.74 13.86 -36.42
C ALA A 10 29.81 13.50 -35.38
N LEU A 11 29.48 12.61 -34.45
CA LEU A 11 30.45 12.06 -33.49
C LEU A 11 31.27 10.97 -34.18
N VAL A 12 32.55 11.23 -34.43
CA VAL A 12 33.50 10.23 -34.93
C VAL A 12 34.20 9.56 -33.74
N VAL A 13 33.81 8.32 -33.43
CA VAL A 13 34.50 7.50 -32.42
C VAL A 13 35.67 6.78 -33.09
N ARG A 14 36.91 7.17 -32.75
CA ARG A 14 38.12 6.40 -33.07
C ARG A 14 38.36 5.36 -31.97
N MET A 15 38.20 4.09 -32.29
CA MET A 15 38.66 2.99 -31.44
C MET A 15 40.15 2.72 -31.72
N SER A 16 41.00 2.88 -30.71
CA SER A 16 42.38 2.37 -30.73
C SER A 16 42.45 1.09 -29.89
N THR A 17 42.85 -0.01 -30.53
CA THR A 17 43.10 -1.29 -29.86
C THR A 17 44.51 -1.31 -29.26
N SER A 18 44.62 -1.40 -27.94
CA SER A 18 45.86 -1.76 -27.25
C SER A 18 45.80 -3.21 -26.79
N SER A 19 46.82 -4.01 -27.12
CA SER A 19 46.96 -5.41 -26.72
C SER A 19 47.31 -5.57 -25.22
N PRO A 20 46.92 -6.68 -24.57
CA PRO A 20 47.01 -6.83 -23.11
C PRO A 20 48.31 -7.49 -22.64
N SER A 21 48.87 -7.01 -21.53
CA SER A 21 49.88 -7.73 -20.74
C SER A 21 49.26 -8.27 -19.45
N GLN A 22 49.16 -9.60 -19.43
CA GLN A 22 49.09 -10.58 -18.33
C GLN A 22 48.77 -10.16 -16.89
N SER A 23 47.96 -11.05 -16.27
CA SER A 23 47.98 -11.51 -14.87
C SER A 23 46.89 -10.97 -13.93
N GLY A 24 45.79 -11.71 -13.84
CA GLY A 24 44.79 -11.59 -12.76
C GLY A 24 43.54 -12.40 -13.08
N SER A 25 43.24 -13.40 -12.27
CA SER A 25 42.21 -14.43 -12.42
C SER A 25 40.77 -13.91 -12.57
N ASN A 26 40.10 -14.28 -13.67
CA ASN A 26 38.66 -14.18 -13.87
C ASN A 26 37.96 -15.48 -13.44
N SER A 27 37.00 -15.38 -12.52
CA SER A 27 35.90 -16.34 -12.38
C SER A 27 34.69 -15.77 -13.12
N THR A 28 34.42 -16.30 -14.31
CA THR A 28 33.19 -16.06 -15.08
C THR A 28 32.01 -16.80 -14.42
N VAL A 29 31.08 -16.05 -13.83
CA VAL A 29 29.70 -16.50 -13.61
C VAL A 29 28.86 -15.87 -14.72
N ALA A 30 28.13 -16.73 -15.44
CA ALA A 30 27.21 -16.33 -16.49
C ALA A 30 26.06 -15.50 -15.91
N VAL A 31 25.87 -14.29 -16.41
CA VAL A 31 24.69 -13.46 -16.16
C VAL A 31 23.68 -13.77 -17.25
N ASN A 32 22.72 -14.63 -16.93
CA ASN A 32 21.37 -14.54 -17.47
C ASN A 32 20.55 -13.83 -16.40
N ASP A 33 20.23 -12.55 -16.61
CA ASP A 33 19.02 -11.92 -16.09
C ASP A 33 18.94 -10.50 -16.64
N ILE A 34 18.01 -10.31 -17.58
CA ILE A 34 17.45 -9.00 -17.92
C ILE A 34 16.09 -8.96 -17.23
N THR A 35 16.07 -8.46 -16.01
CA THR A 35 14.88 -7.95 -15.33
C THR A 35 15.12 -6.47 -15.08
N ASP A 36 14.93 -5.68 -16.14
CA ASP A 36 14.96 -4.23 -16.07
C ASP A 36 13.60 -3.75 -15.52
N GLY A 37 13.63 -3.25 -14.28
CA GLY A 37 12.49 -2.71 -13.55
C GLY A 37 12.84 -1.35 -12.97
N THR A 38 13.41 -0.47 -13.78
CA THR A 38 13.61 0.95 -13.43
C THR A 38 12.73 1.84 -14.29
N GLY A 39 11.42 1.82 -13.99
CA GLY A 39 10.44 2.73 -14.60
C GLY A 39 9.98 3.79 -13.60
N HIS A 40 10.72 4.89 -13.49
CA HIS A 40 10.11 6.16 -13.05
C HIS A 40 9.24 6.67 -14.21
N VAL A 41 7.96 6.35 -14.16
CA VAL A 41 6.97 6.90 -15.10
C VAL A 41 6.52 8.25 -14.56
N ASN A 42 6.95 9.32 -15.23
CA ASN A 42 6.24 10.59 -15.20
C ASN A 42 4.85 10.34 -15.78
N SER A 43 3.81 10.63 -15.01
CA SER A 43 2.40 10.35 -15.31
C SER A 43 1.77 11.38 -16.26
N ASP A 44 2.43 11.69 -17.38
CA ASP A 44 1.81 12.49 -18.45
C ASP A 44 2.42 12.09 -19.81
N GLU A 45 1.51 11.78 -20.75
CA GLU A 45 1.73 11.46 -22.18
C GLU A 45 2.31 10.08 -22.54
N THR A 46 1.42 9.11 -22.80
CA THR A 46 1.36 8.38 -24.09
C THR A 46 0.00 7.70 -24.23
N THR A 47 -0.91 8.34 -24.96
CA THR A 47 -2.21 7.78 -25.36
C THR A 47 -2.15 7.51 -26.87
N GLU A 48 -1.67 6.34 -27.28
CA GLU A 48 -1.83 5.88 -28.68
C GLU A 48 -2.03 4.35 -28.78
N LEU A 49 -3.27 3.98 -29.08
CA LEU A 49 -3.77 2.78 -29.76
C LEU A 49 -3.02 1.44 -29.60
N LEU A 50 -3.40 0.68 -28.56
CA LEU A 50 -3.56 -0.79 -28.63
C LEU A 50 -4.85 -1.14 -27.88
N GLY A 51 -5.79 -1.80 -28.58
CA GLY A 51 -7.06 -2.38 -28.13
C GLY A 51 -7.63 -1.92 -26.78
N ILE A 52 -8.79 -1.25 -26.81
CA ILE A 52 -9.61 -0.95 -25.63
C ILE A 52 -9.71 -2.22 -24.78
N SER A 53 -8.94 -2.28 -23.68
CA SER A 53 -9.00 -3.42 -22.78
C SER A 53 -10.34 -3.35 -22.06
N ASP A 54 -11.14 -4.39 -22.18
CA ASP A 54 -12.42 -4.51 -21.50
C ASP A 54 -12.20 -4.31 -19.98
N PRO A 55 -12.75 -3.23 -19.38
CA PRO A 55 -12.56 -2.90 -17.97
C PRO A 55 -13.10 -4.00 -17.04
N CYS A 56 -14.03 -4.82 -17.55
CA CYS A 56 -14.69 -5.90 -16.84
C CYS A 56 -14.20 -7.30 -17.22
N SER A 57 -13.13 -7.40 -18.02
CA SER A 57 -12.58 -8.71 -18.42
C SER A 57 -12.07 -9.56 -17.25
N GLY A 58 -11.82 -8.94 -16.09
CA GLY A 58 -11.21 -9.61 -14.94
C GLY A 58 -9.77 -10.07 -15.18
N MET A 59 -9.19 -9.71 -16.32
CA MET A 59 -7.80 -9.98 -16.65
C MET A 59 -6.90 -8.85 -16.16
N GLY A 60 -5.68 -9.19 -15.75
CA GLY A 60 -4.73 -8.24 -15.15
C GLY A 60 -4.26 -7.08 -16.04
N ASN A 61 -4.79 -6.96 -17.26
CA ASN A 61 -4.55 -5.85 -18.18
C ASN A 61 -5.78 -4.96 -18.39
N ALA A 62 -6.85 -5.15 -17.63
CA ALA A 62 -8.03 -4.29 -17.68
C ALA A 62 -7.67 -2.85 -17.26
N THR A 63 -7.92 -1.88 -18.13
CA THR A 63 -7.83 -0.45 -17.81
C THR A 63 -9.21 0.11 -17.47
N TYR A 64 -9.32 0.77 -16.33
CA TYR A 64 -10.54 1.44 -15.90
C TYR A 64 -10.22 2.83 -15.33
N GLU A 65 -11.23 3.70 -15.36
CA GLU A 65 -11.24 5.00 -14.74
C GLU A 65 -11.88 4.88 -13.35
N LEU A 66 -11.16 5.30 -12.32
CA LEU A 66 -11.66 5.25 -10.95
C LEU A 66 -12.87 6.18 -10.78
N GLY A 67 -13.91 5.70 -10.12
CA GLY A 67 -15.15 6.44 -9.88
C GLY A 67 -16.12 6.48 -11.07
N LYS A 68 -15.72 6.02 -12.26
CA LYS A 68 -16.63 5.90 -13.40
C LYS A 68 -17.55 4.70 -13.24
N GLU A 69 -18.85 4.90 -13.51
CA GLU A 69 -19.81 3.81 -13.65
C GLU A 69 -19.75 3.22 -15.06
N TYR A 70 -19.69 1.90 -15.12
CA TYR A 70 -19.71 1.09 -16.32
C TYR A 70 -21.01 0.30 -16.36
N PHE A 71 -21.67 0.27 -17.52
CA PHE A 71 -22.97 -0.39 -17.69
C PHE A 71 -22.85 -1.56 -18.68
N GLU A 72 -23.97 -2.16 -19.06
CA GLU A 72 -24.07 -3.29 -20.00
C GLU A 72 -23.22 -3.13 -21.27
N ALA A 73 -23.14 -1.91 -21.82
CA ALA A 73 -22.38 -1.64 -23.04
C ALA A 73 -20.86 -1.76 -22.84
N ASP A 74 -20.36 -1.49 -21.64
CA ASP A 74 -18.94 -1.54 -21.28
C ASP A 74 -18.57 -2.87 -20.60
N CYS A 75 -19.52 -3.42 -19.83
CA CYS A 75 -19.39 -4.57 -18.97
C CYS A 75 -20.61 -5.49 -19.15
N PRO A 76 -20.68 -6.23 -20.26
CA PRO A 76 -21.85 -7.05 -20.60
C PRO A 76 -22.18 -8.01 -19.47
N ALA A 77 -23.42 -8.00 -19.00
CA ALA A 77 -23.88 -8.91 -17.96
C ALA A 77 -23.85 -10.35 -18.46
N ILE A 78 -23.49 -11.28 -17.58
CA ILE A 78 -23.54 -12.70 -17.91
C ILE A 78 -25.00 -13.17 -17.97
N ASN A 79 -25.81 -12.72 -16.99
CA ASN A 79 -27.23 -13.03 -16.89
C ASN A 79 -28.08 -11.79 -17.23
N ASN A 80 -29.20 -12.01 -17.91
CA ASN A 80 -30.08 -10.93 -18.32
C ASN A 80 -31.03 -10.53 -17.19
N LEU A 81 -31.21 -9.23 -16.99
CA LEU A 81 -32.28 -8.70 -16.16
C LEU A 81 -33.59 -8.64 -16.96
N LEU A 82 -34.64 -9.28 -16.45
CA LEU A 82 -35.98 -9.25 -17.05
C LEU A 82 -36.70 -7.93 -16.72
N PRO A 83 -37.74 -7.54 -17.51
CA PRO A 83 -38.49 -6.31 -17.27
C PRO A 83 -39.18 -6.23 -15.91
N ASP A 84 -39.42 -7.36 -15.25
CA ASP A 84 -39.99 -7.43 -13.89
C ASP A 84 -38.95 -7.25 -12.77
N GLY A 85 -37.67 -7.06 -13.14
CA GLY A 85 -36.57 -6.86 -12.21
C GLY A 85 -35.92 -8.15 -11.70
N THR A 86 -36.41 -9.30 -12.13
CA THR A 86 -35.84 -10.61 -11.80
C THR A 86 -34.74 -10.99 -12.79
N CYS A 87 -33.89 -11.93 -12.39
CA CYS A 87 -32.91 -12.51 -13.29
C CYS A 87 -33.52 -13.54 -14.24
N ASP A 88 -33.01 -13.64 -15.46
CA ASP A 88 -33.42 -14.63 -16.44
C ASP A 88 -32.86 -16.03 -16.13
N TRP A 89 -33.66 -16.81 -15.40
CA TRP A 89 -33.38 -18.19 -14.99
C TRP A 89 -33.38 -19.22 -16.12
N THR A 90 -33.70 -18.83 -17.37
CA THR A 90 -33.77 -19.78 -18.48
C THR A 90 -32.37 -20.23 -18.95
N GLN A 91 -31.33 -19.49 -18.57
CA GLN A 91 -29.95 -19.91 -18.80
C GLN A 91 -29.56 -21.00 -17.79
N LYS A 92 -29.12 -22.16 -18.29
CA LYS A 92 -28.68 -23.26 -17.43
C LYS A 92 -27.45 -22.85 -16.62
N GLN A 93 -27.64 -22.62 -15.33
CA GLN A 93 -26.51 -22.47 -14.42
C GLN A 93 -25.73 -23.79 -14.26
N PRO A 94 -24.40 -23.73 -14.07
CA PRO A 94 -23.58 -24.91 -13.82
C PRO A 94 -23.87 -25.55 -12.45
N ASP A 95 -24.38 -24.78 -11.47
CA ASP A 95 -24.80 -25.29 -10.15
C ASP A 95 -26.27 -25.00 -9.85
N GLN A 96 -27.14 -25.83 -10.42
CA GLN A 96 -28.59 -25.77 -10.19
C GLN A 96 -29.01 -26.10 -8.74
N THR A 97 -28.07 -26.40 -7.83
CA THR A 97 -28.41 -26.84 -6.46
C THR A 97 -28.53 -25.70 -5.46
N LEU A 98 -28.08 -24.49 -5.81
CA LEU A 98 -28.01 -23.36 -4.89
C LEU A 98 -29.11 -22.31 -5.09
N CYS A 99 -29.87 -22.38 -6.19
CA CYS A 99 -31.10 -21.61 -6.43
C CYS A 99 -30.99 -20.10 -6.20
N ALA A 100 -29.91 -19.48 -6.68
CA ALA A 100 -29.73 -18.03 -6.70
C ALA A 100 -29.09 -17.58 -8.01
N GLU A 101 -29.42 -16.38 -8.47
CA GLU A 101 -28.89 -15.78 -9.68
C GLU A 101 -28.64 -14.29 -9.49
N TYR A 102 -27.56 -13.80 -10.08
CA TYR A 102 -27.19 -12.40 -10.05
C TYR A 102 -27.13 -11.83 -11.46
N CYS A 103 -27.76 -10.68 -11.66
CA CYS A 103 -27.76 -9.93 -12.91
C CYS A 103 -27.10 -8.60 -12.66
N GLN A 104 -25.86 -8.48 -13.12
CA GLN A 104 -25.11 -7.24 -13.07
C GLN A 104 -25.82 -6.17 -13.88
N VAL A 105 -25.84 -4.94 -13.35
CA VAL A 105 -26.41 -3.76 -14.03
C VAL A 105 -25.36 -2.68 -14.19
N ARG A 106 -24.54 -2.47 -13.15
CA ARG A 106 -23.43 -1.52 -13.20
C ARG A 106 -22.22 -2.01 -12.40
N THR A 107 -21.06 -1.54 -12.82
CA THR A 107 -19.76 -1.80 -12.20
C THR A 107 -19.03 -0.48 -12.01
N THR A 108 -18.41 -0.30 -10.85
CA THR A 108 -17.59 0.88 -10.52
C THR A 108 -16.28 0.41 -9.90
N PHE A 109 -15.18 1.05 -10.28
CA PHE A 109 -13.86 0.80 -9.68
C PHE A 109 -13.52 1.93 -8.72
N LEU A 110 -13.21 1.60 -7.47
CA LEU A 110 -12.94 2.57 -6.42
C LEU A 110 -11.65 2.19 -5.70
N PRO A 111 -10.81 3.16 -5.32
CA PRO A 111 -9.72 2.87 -4.41
C PRO A 111 -10.27 2.45 -3.04
N ILE A 112 -9.54 1.60 -2.34
CA ILE A 112 -9.85 1.24 -0.95
C ILE A 112 -9.14 2.19 0.02
N GLN A 113 -9.51 2.08 1.30
CA GLN A 113 -8.74 2.68 2.38
C GLN A 113 -7.28 2.21 2.31
N GLU A 114 -6.36 3.15 2.47
CA GLU A 114 -4.93 2.87 2.48
C GLU A 114 -4.55 1.84 3.54
N ILE A 115 -3.53 1.03 3.24
CA ILE A 115 -2.99 -0.01 4.13
C ILE A 115 -1.52 0.32 4.40
N PRO A 116 -1.20 0.95 5.56
CA PRO A 116 0.16 1.38 5.87
C PRO A 116 1.13 0.20 5.89
N ILE A 117 2.26 0.35 5.21
CA ILE A 117 3.31 -0.68 5.19
C ILE A 117 4.13 -0.53 6.48
N PRO A 118 4.20 -1.55 7.35
CA PRO A 118 4.83 -1.43 8.66
C PRO A 118 6.29 -0.97 8.62
N ASN A 119 6.66 -0.11 9.57
CA ASN A 119 8.03 0.38 9.78
C ASN A 119 8.63 1.16 8.60
N THR A 120 7.80 1.75 7.74
CA THR A 120 8.23 2.58 6.60
C THR A 120 8.24 4.08 6.88
N TYR A 121 8.02 4.47 8.15
CA TYR A 121 8.16 5.86 8.57
C TYR A 121 9.52 6.42 8.18
N CYS A 122 9.50 7.65 7.67
CA CYS A 122 10.67 8.34 7.20
C CYS A 122 10.62 9.83 7.52
N ARG A 123 11.73 10.36 8.04
CA ARG A 123 11.93 11.80 8.27
C ARG A 123 13.07 12.32 7.40
N GLY A 124 12.87 13.47 6.75
CA GLY A 124 13.85 14.11 5.89
C GLY A 124 14.78 15.10 6.62
N PRO A 125 15.86 15.56 5.95
CA PRO A 125 16.13 15.39 4.52
C PRO A 125 16.85 14.08 4.18
N ARG A 126 16.20 13.17 3.44
CA ARG A 126 16.82 11.93 2.92
C ARG A 126 15.97 11.29 1.81
N ARG A 127 16.53 10.26 1.17
CA ARG A 127 15.78 9.35 0.30
C ARG A 127 15.16 8.25 1.16
N CYS A 128 13.85 8.07 1.03
CA CYS A 128 13.09 6.98 1.63
C CYS A 128 12.77 5.97 0.54
N SER A 129 12.94 4.68 0.81
CA SER A 129 12.63 3.64 -0.16
C SER A 129 12.07 2.41 0.52
N ILE A 130 11.25 1.67 -0.22
CA ILE A 130 10.82 0.32 0.13
C ILE A 130 11.10 -0.62 -1.02
N GLU A 131 11.48 -1.84 -0.67
CA GLU A 131 11.68 -2.92 -1.62
C GLU A 131 10.34 -3.56 -2.01
N ALA A 132 10.28 -4.09 -3.22
CA ALA A 132 9.13 -4.87 -3.69
C ALA A 132 9.01 -6.19 -2.91
N GLY A 133 7.82 -6.80 -2.96
CA GLY A 133 7.62 -8.15 -2.44
C GLY A 133 7.19 -8.20 -0.98
N ARG A 134 6.96 -7.05 -0.32
CA ARG A 134 6.42 -7.04 1.04
C ARG A 134 4.98 -7.53 1.02
N ILE A 135 4.74 -8.65 1.68
CA ILE A 135 3.41 -9.22 1.82
C ILE A 135 2.72 -8.52 3.00
N LEU A 136 1.55 -7.94 2.75
CA LEU A 136 0.68 -7.44 3.80
C LEU A 136 -0.55 -8.33 3.87
N GLN A 137 -0.97 -8.62 5.10
CA GLN A 137 -2.25 -9.30 5.33
C GLN A 137 -3.38 -8.30 5.22
N VAL A 138 -4.36 -8.63 4.39
CA VAL A 138 -5.63 -7.91 4.28
C VAL A 138 -6.70 -8.88 4.69
N ASN A 139 -7.56 -8.47 5.61
CA ASN A 139 -8.70 -9.29 6.00
C ASN A 139 -9.93 -8.74 5.28
N SER A 140 -10.10 -9.07 4.00
CA SER A 140 -11.41 -8.95 3.36
C SER A 140 -12.15 -10.26 3.54
N SER A 141 -13.26 -10.22 4.27
CA SER A 141 -14.18 -11.35 4.36
C SER A 141 -15.52 -10.92 3.82
N TRP A 142 -16.12 -11.78 3.00
CA TRP A 142 -17.48 -11.61 2.55
C TRP A 142 -18.46 -12.33 3.48
N SER A 143 -19.59 -11.70 3.72
CA SER A 143 -20.67 -12.23 4.53
C SER A 143 -21.91 -12.42 3.66
N GLY A 144 -22.26 -13.68 3.42
CA GLY A 144 -23.49 -14.07 2.74
C GLY A 144 -23.62 -15.59 2.68
N THR A 145 -24.62 -16.07 1.97
CA THR A 145 -24.95 -17.49 1.84
C THR A 145 -24.19 -18.15 0.68
N ASP A 146 -23.94 -19.47 0.75
CA ASP A 146 -23.31 -20.19 -0.37
C ASP A 146 -24.02 -19.96 -1.72
N ALA A 147 -25.36 -19.81 -1.67
CA ALA A 147 -26.17 -19.47 -2.82
C ALA A 147 -25.85 -18.10 -3.42
N GLU A 148 -25.72 -17.08 -2.57
CA GLU A 148 -25.32 -15.74 -3.02
C GLU A 148 -23.90 -15.73 -3.58
N MET A 149 -22.97 -16.44 -2.93
CA MET A 149 -21.60 -16.57 -3.42
C MET A 149 -21.56 -17.20 -4.82
N SER A 150 -22.31 -18.28 -5.03
CA SER A 150 -22.41 -18.96 -6.33
C SER A 150 -23.03 -18.05 -7.39
N ALA A 151 -24.15 -17.39 -7.06
CA ALA A 151 -24.80 -16.43 -7.94
C ALA A 151 -23.84 -15.30 -8.37
N LEU A 152 -23.05 -14.75 -7.44
CA LEU A 152 -22.08 -13.70 -7.73
C LEU A 152 -20.91 -14.21 -8.59
N LYS A 153 -20.35 -15.39 -8.28
CA LYS A 153 -19.26 -16.00 -9.06
C LYS A 153 -19.65 -16.23 -10.52
N HIS A 154 -20.92 -16.50 -10.80
CA HIS A 154 -21.43 -16.75 -12.14
C HIS A 154 -22.06 -15.53 -12.82
N GLY A 155 -22.63 -14.60 -12.06
CA GLY A 155 -23.35 -13.45 -12.60
C GLY A 155 -22.50 -12.18 -12.78
N VAL A 156 -21.33 -12.11 -12.15
CA VAL A 156 -20.43 -10.95 -12.22
C VAL A 156 -19.44 -11.09 -13.37
N SER A 157 -19.42 -10.11 -14.26
CA SER A 157 -18.48 -10.06 -15.38
C SER A 157 -17.04 -9.93 -14.87
N GLY A 158 -16.13 -10.71 -15.46
CA GLY A 158 -14.73 -10.81 -15.02
C GLY A 158 -14.55 -11.56 -13.70
N GLY A 159 -15.58 -12.25 -13.22
CA GLY A 159 -15.56 -13.06 -12.00
C GLY A 159 -15.73 -12.25 -10.71
N PHE A 160 -16.02 -12.96 -9.63
CA PHE A 160 -16.18 -12.40 -8.30
C PHE A 160 -15.26 -13.15 -7.33
N ASN A 161 -14.28 -12.45 -6.78
CA ASN A 161 -13.46 -12.95 -5.68
C ASN A 161 -13.54 -11.98 -4.49
N PRO A 162 -14.30 -12.33 -3.45
CA PRO A 162 -14.39 -11.50 -2.26
C PRO A 162 -13.16 -11.64 -1.35
N ASP A 163 -12.46 -12.75 -1.46
CA ASP A 163 -11.43 -13.13 -0.49
C ASP A 163 -10.06 -12.76 -1.04
N VAL A 164 -9.43 -11.80 -0.38
CA VAL A 164 -8.03 -11.46 -0.55
C VAL A 164 -7.40 -11.43 0.83
N GLU A 165 -6.57 -12.43 1.09
CA GLU A 165 -5.84 -12.54 2.35
C GLU A 165 -4.52 -11.78 2.32
N ASN A 166 -3.87 -11.73 1.16
CA ASN A 166 -2.51 -11.25 1.02
C ASN A 166 -2.39 -10.33 -0.20
N ILE A 167 -1.70 -9.22 0.00
CA ILE A 167 -1.29 -8.30 -1.05
C ILE A 167 0.22 -8.20 -1.10
N THR A 168 0.77 -7.90 -2.26
CA THR A 168 2.20 -7.69 -2.43
C THR A 168 2.44 -6.21 -2.75
N ALA A 169 3.07 -5.49 -1.83
CA ALA A 169 3.46 -4.12 -2.08
C ALA A 169 4.59 -4.07 -3.12
N GLY A 170 4.45 -3.17 -4.08
CA GLY A 170 5.52 -2.83 -5.03
C GLY A 170 6.63 -2.02 -4.38
N ALA A 171 7.78 -1.96 -5.05
CA ALA A 171 8.85 -1.04 -4.65
C ALA A 171 8.39 0.41 -4.78
N GLY A 172 9.02 1.30 -4.03
CA GLY A 172 8.77 2.74 -4.12
C GLY A 172 9.92 3.51 -3.51
N ASP A 173 10.14 4.73 -4.02
CA ASP A 173 11.13 5.63 -3.48
C ASP A 173 10.70 7.09 -3.61
N VAL A 174 11.10 7.90 -2.63
CA VAL A 174 10.81 9.32 -2.58
C VAL A 174 11.97 10.05 -1.93
N THR A 175 12.30 11.24 -2.42
CA THR A 175 13.19 12.17 -1.71
C THR A 175 12.33 13.17 -0.96
N ILE A 176 12.54 13.28 0.35
CA ILE A 176 11.83 14.22 1.22
C ILE A 176 12.79 15.26 1.76
N GLY A 177 12.32 16.50 1.86
CA GLY A 177 13.09 17.66 2.30
C GLY A 177 13.26 17.74 3.81
N ASP A 178 13.96 18.78 4.28
CA ASP A 178 14.10 19.04 5.71
C ASP A 178 12.74 19.37 6.35
N GLY A 179 12.48 18.81 7.52
CA GLY A 179 11.21 18.93 8.23
C GLY A 179 10.01 18.23 7.56
N GLU A 180 10.23 17.42 6.53
CA GLU A 180 9.18 16.59 5.93
C GLU A 180 9.19 15.18 6.54
N CYS A 181 8.00 14.63 6.76
CA CYS A 181 7.82 13.27 7.26
C CYS A 181 6.79 12.52 6.40
N GLY A 182 6.85 11.20 6.46
CA GLY A 182 5.86 10.37 5.80
C GLY A 182 6.12 8.89 5.98
N TYR A 183 5.35 8.08 5.27
CA TYR A 183 5.46 6.63 5.27
C TYR A 183 4.91 6.06 3.96
N PHE A 184 5.26 4.81 3.66
CA PHE A 184 4.69 4.13 2.51
C PHE A 184 3.43 3.37 2.90
N THR A 185 2.44 3.41 2.01
CA THR A 185 1.15 2.74 2.16
C THR A 185 0.82 2.02 0.86
N TRP A 186 -0.07 1.03 0.93
CA TRP A 186 -0.62 0.39 -0.26
C TRP A 186 -2.09 0.76 -0.42
N ILE A 187 -2.48 1.15 -1.64
CA ILE A 187 -3.86 1.48 -1.99
C ILE A 187 -4.30 0.56 -3.11
N GLY A 188 -5.19 -0.36 -2.78
CA GLY A 188 -5.81 -1.26 -3.73
C GLY A 188 -6.97 -0.63 -4.49
N THR A 189 -7.42 -1.32 -5.54
CA THR A 189 -8.71 -1.04 -6.16
C THR A 189 -9.71 -2.14 -5.83
N LYS A 190 -10.92 -1.74 -5.45
CA LYS A 190 -12.08 -2.62 -5.40
C LYS A 190 -12.98 -2.40 -6.61
N LYS A 191 -13.56 -3.49 -7.09
CA LYS A 191 -14.65 -3.54 -8.05
C LYS A 191 -15.95 -3.68 -7.27
N THR A 192 -16.77 -2.63 -7.31
CA THR A 192 -18.13 -2.62 -6.80
C THR A 192 -19.07 -2.96 -7.94
N VAL A 193 -19.85 -4.03 -7.81
CA VAL A 193 -20.86 -4.44 -8.80
C VAL A 193 -22.24 -4.36 -8.17
N CYS A 194 -23.18 -3.75 -8.87
CA CYS A 194 -24.57 -3.60 -8.44
C CYS A 194 -25.51 -4.18 -9.50
N GLY A 195 -26.59 -4.79 -9.03
CA GLY A 195 -27.48 -5.56 -9.89
C GLY A 195 -28.73 -6.05 -9.17
N SER A 196 -29.39 -7.06 -9.71
CA SER A 196 -30.46 -7.79 -9.03
C SER A 196 -29.97 -9.15 -8.58
N LEU A 197 -30.21 -9.49 -7.32
CA LEU A 197 -30.03 -10.84 -6.79
C LEU A 197 -31.40 -11.49 -6.67
N THR A 198 -31.62 -12.56 -7.43
CA THR A 198 -32.88 -13.32 -7.41
C THR A 198 -32.62 -14.68 -6.76
N LYS A 199 -33.47 -15.09 -5.82
CA LYS A 199 -33.42 -16.41 -5.19
C LYS A 199 -34.65 -17.22 -5.59
N ALA A 200 -34.53 -18.54 -5.53
CA ALA A 200 -35.60 -19.50 -5.77
C ALA A 200 -35.62 -20.55 -4.64
N ASN A 201 -36.76 -21.22 -4.47
CA ASN A 201 -36.87 -22.31 -3.52
C ASN A 201 -36.21 -23.57 -4.09
N ARG A 202 -35.32 -24.20 -3.33
CA ARG A 202 -34.77 -25.51 -3.67
C ARG A 202 -35.78 -26.59 -3.36
N HIS A 203 -36.11 -27.41 -4.36
CA HIS A 203 -36.99 -28.57 -4.21
C HIS A 203 -36.20 -29.87 -4.34
N GLU A 204 -36.31 -30.70 -3.31
CA GLU A 204 -35.80 -32.07 -3.30
C GLU A 204 -36.89 -33.01 -3.84
N PRO A 205 -36.67 -33.69 -4.97
CA PRO A 205 -37.68 -34.58 -5.53
C PRO A 205 -37.84 -35.85 -4.67
N VAL A 206 -39.10 -36.22 -4.42
CA VAL A 206 -39.47 -37.38 -3.57
C VAL A 206 -38.97 -38.73 -4.13
N ASN A 207 -38.71 -38.80 -5.44
CA ASN A 207 -38.35 -40.04 -6.14
C ASN A 207 -36.84 -40.18 -6.46
N GLY A 208 -35.97 -39.44 -5.77
CA GLY A 208 -34.52 -39.51 -6.00
C GLY A 208 -34.07 -38.89 -7.33
N GLY A 209 -34.85 -37.97 -7.89
CA GLY A 209 -34.42 -37.12 -8.99
C GLY A 209 -33.34 -36.11 -8.56
N SER A 210 -32.85 -35.32 -9.50
CA SER A 210 -31.96 -34.19 -9.17
C SER A 210 -32.74 -33.05 -8.50
N PRO A 211 -32.18 -32.38 -7.47
CA PRO A 211 -32.75 -31.15 -6.93
C PRO A 211 -32.98 -30.14 -8.05
N TYR A 212 -34.05 -29.36 -7.94
CA TYR A 212 -34.36 -28.29 -8.87
C TYR A 212 -34.81 -27.03 -8.14
N CYS A 213 -34.71 -25.90 -8.82
CA CYS A 213 -35.16 -24.62 -8.28
C CYS A 213 -36.56 -24.30 -8.78
N GLN A 214 -37.45 -23.92 -7.86
CA GLN A 214 -38.79 -23.41 -8.16
C GLN A 214 -38.87 -21.96 -7.68
N GLY A 215 -39.08 -21.04 -8.61
CA GLY A 215 -39.04 -19.60 -8.31
C GLY A 215 -39.17 -18.75 -9.58
N PRO A 216 -39.02 -17.42 -9.46
CA PRO A 216 -38.37 -16.70 -8.36
C PRO A 216 -39.18 -16.70 -7.04
N SER A 217 -38.49 -16.72 -5.90
CA SER A 217 -39.08 -16.64 -4.55
C SER A 217 -38.79 -15.31 -3.85
N GLU A 218 -37.63 -14.72 -4.10
CA GLU A 218 -37.20 -13.45 -3.54
C GLU A 218 -36.34 -12.71 -4.57
N THR A 219 -36.45 -11.38 -4.62
CA THR A 219 -35.61 -10.56 -5.50
C THR A 219 -35.19 -9.31 -4.75
N THR A 220 -33.88 -9.12 -4.64
CA THR A 220 -33.27 -7.93 -4.06
C THR A 220 -32.69 -7.10 -5.19
N ALA A 221 -33.43 -6.05 -5.57
CA ALA A 221 -32.95 -5.07 -6.53
C ALA A 221 -31.83 -4.21 -5.93
N ASN A 222 -30.93 -3.71 -6.79
CA ASN A 222 -29.78 -2.88 -6.40
C ASN A 222 -28.90 -3.55 -5.32
N TYR A 223 -28.74 -4.87 -5.42
CA TYR A 223 -27.82 -5.64 -4.59
C TYR A 223 -26.38 -5.36 -5.04
N CYS A 224 -25.63 -4.67 -4.19
CA CYS A 224 -24.26 -4.25 -4.45
C CYS A 224 -23.28 -5.07 -3.61
N VAL A 225 -22.20 -5.53 -4.24
CA VAL A 225 -21.09 -6.21 -3.57
C VAL A 225 -19.75 -5.67 -4.04
N ASP A 226 -18.78 -5.71 -3.15
CA ASP A 226 -17.41 -5.34 -3.43
C ASP A 226 -16.55 -6.60 -3.60
N SER A 227 -15.62 -6.55 -4.54
CA SER A 227 -14.55 -7.53 -4.70
C SER A 227 -13.24 -6.80 -4.96
N MET A 228 -12.12 -7.33 -4.50
CA MET A 228 -10.84 -6.74 -4.86
C MET A 228 -10.51 -7.07 -6.32
N THR A 229 -9.99 -6.10 -7.06
CA THR A 229 -9.45 -6.41 -8.38
C THR A 229 -8.20 -7.26 -8.20
N SER A 230 -8.16 -8.45 -8.77
CA SER A 230 -6.97 -9.32 -8.74
C SER A 230 -6.17 -9.20 -10.02
N GLY A 231 -4.87 -9.50 -9.91
CA GLY A 231 -4.02 -9.77 -11.07
C GLY A 231 -4.42 -11.06 -11.80
N PRO A 232 -3.58 -11.51 -12.76
CA PRO A 232 -3.84 -12.70 -13.56
C PRO A 232 -4.15 -13.94 -12.71
N LEU A 233 -5.02 -14.82 -13.22
CA LEU A 233 -5.52 -16.03 -12.54
C LEU A 233 -4.45 -16.95 -11.93
N LEU A 234 -3.22 -16.91 -12.46
CA LEU A 234 -2.12 -17.77 -12.01
C LEU A 234 -1.48 -17.29 -10.69
N ASN A 235 -1.69 -16.03 -10.28
CA ASN A 235 -1.24 -15.46 -9.01
C ASN A 235 -2.19 -14.33 -8.59
N PRO A 236 -3.33 -14.65 -7.94
CA PRO A 236 -4.33 -13.66 -7.55
C PRO A 236 -3.84 -12.80 -6.37
N SER A 237 -2.89 -11.91 -6.65
CA SER A 237 -2.59 -10.78 -5.78
C SER A 237 -3.56 -9.66 -6.10
N ALA A 238 -4.05 -8.93 -5.09
CA ALA A 238 -4.86 -7.76 -5.38
C ALA A 238 -4.03 -6.68 -6.09
N ASN A 239 -4.62 -6.04 -7.09
CA ASN A 239 -4.02 -4.89 -7.76
C ASN A 239 -4.08 -3.69 -6.84
N GLY A 240 -2.98 -2.95 -6.80
CA GLY A 240 -2.87 -1.70 -6.06
C GLY A 240 -1.53 -1.03 -6.24
N HIS A 241 -1.40 0.14 -5.64
CA HIS A 241 -0.25 1.01 -5.79
C HIS A 241 0.39 1.24 -4.43
N THR A 242 1.71 1.09 -4.37
CA THR A 242 2.51 1.60 -3.26
C THR A 242 2.64 3.11 -3.46
N VAL A 243 2.19 3.90 -2.49
CA VAL A 243 2.32 5.36 -2.52
C VAL A 243 2.95 5.89 -1.24
N PHE A 244 3.52 7.08 -1.29
CA PHE A 244 4.11 7.73 -0.12
C PHE A 244 3.16 8.78 0.44
N VAL A 245 2.80 8.63 1.71
CA VAL A 245 1.90 9.54 2.43
C VAL A 245 2.74 10.56 3.18
N ARG A 246 2.49 11.83 2.91
CA ARG A 246 3.18 12.93 3.59
C ARG A 246 2.42 13.32 4.85
N ILE A 247 3.14 13.50 5.95
CA ILE A 247 2.57 13.90 7.23
C ILE A 247 3.36 15.06 7.83
N ASP A 248 2.72 15.79 8.73
CA ASP A 248 3.37 16.80 9.56
C ASP A 248 4.24 16.13 10.64
N CYS A 249 5.54 16.43 10.70
CA CYS A 249 6.46 15.77 11.64
C CYS A 249 6.12 16.05 13.12
N GLY A 250 5.52 17.20 13.43
CA GLY A 250 5.24 17.62 14.80
C GLY A 250 3.99 16.94 15.36
N THR A 251 2.96 16.78 14.54
CA THR A 251 1.65 16.25 14.95
C THR A 251 1.39 14.84 14.47
N ARG A 252 2.12 14.38 13.44
CA ARG A 252 1.85 13.19 12.62
C ARG A 252 0.52 13.20 11.87
N ALA A 253 -0.14 14.35 11.78
CA ALA A 253 -1.34 14.48 10.98
C ALA A 253 -0.99 14.36 9.48
N ALA A 254 -1.85 13.71 8.71
CA ALA A 254 -1.74 13.72 7.25
C ALA A 254 -1.74 15.16 6.73
N LEU A 255 -0.86 15.46 5.77
CA LEU A 255 -0.89 16.74 5.08
C LEU A 255 -2.13 16.85 4.18
N PRO A 256 -2.54 18.08 3.78
CA PRO A 256 -3.67 18.28 2.89
C PRO A 256 -3.58 17.48 1.58
N VAL A 257 -4.72 17.12 1.01
CA VAL A 257 -4.85 16.23 -0.16
C VAL A 257 -4.05 16.73 -1.36
N GLU A 258 -3.87 18.03 -1.51
CA GLU A 258 -3.10 18.65 -2.60
C GLU A 258 -1.59 18.33 -2.54
N LYS A 259 -1.12 17.84 -1.39
CA LYS A 259 0.27 17.37 -1.19
C LYS A 259 0.39 15.84 -1.23
N GLN A 260 -0.71 15.12 -1.41
CA GLN A 260 -0.73 13.66 -1.43
C GLN A 260 -0.78 13.12 -2.87
N ASP A 261 -0.73 11.80 -2.98
CA ASP A 261 -1.07 11.10 -4.21
C ASP A 261 -2.52 11.38 -4.63
N ALA A 262 -2.78 11.43 -5.94
CA ALA A 262 -4.10 11.72 -6.49
C ALA A 262 -5.20 10.74 -6.02
N LEU A 263 -4.85 9.54 -5.56
CA LEU A 263 -5.79 8.59 -4.96
C LEU A 263 -6.42 9.11 -3.66
N PHE A 264 -5.76 10.01 -2.93
CA PHE A 264 -6.31 10.57 -1.69
C PHE A 264 -7.46 11.57 -1.92
N LYS A 265 -7.77 11.92 -3.17
CA LYS A 265 -8.96 12.73 -3.50
C LYS A 265 -10.27 11.96 -3.35
N TYR A 266 -10.21 10.63 -3.28
CA TYR A 266 -11.39 9.78 -3.15
C TYR A 266 -11.74 9.59 -1.67
N ASP A 267 -13.04 9.70 -1.37
CA ASP A 267 -13.56 9.54 -0.02
C ASP A 267 -13.24 8.14 0.54
N GLY A 268 -12.78 8.11 1.78
CA GLY A 268 -12.46 6.87 2.50
C GLY A 268 -11.08 6.27 2.21
N VAL A 269 -10.32 6.82 1.26
CA VAL A 269 -8.93 6.36 1.00
C VAL A 269 -8.02 6.71 2.16
N ALA A 270 -8.05 7.95 2.64
CA ALA A 270 -7.25 8.38 3.78
C ALA A 270 -7.66 7.66 5.06
N LEU A 271 -6.68 7.31 5.90
CA LEU A 271 -6.97 6.86 7.25
C LEU A 271 -7.59 7.98 8.10
N PRO A 272 -8.61 7.67 8.92
CA PRO A 272 -9.04 8.52 10.01
C PRO A 272 -7.86 8.87 10.93
N ALA A 273 -7.84 10.11 11.44
CA ALA A 273 -6.70 10.65 12.20
C ALA A 273 -6.33 9.80 13.43
N ASP A 274 -7.32 9.24 14.13
CA ASP A 274 -7.14 8.36 15.28
C ASP A 274 -6.48 7.02 14.89
N LYS A 275 -6.90 6.42 13.78
CA LYS A 275 -6.28 5.21 13.24
C LYS A 275 -4.85 5.46 12.76
N LEU A 276 -4.63 6.58 12.05
CA LEU A 276 -3.30 6.97 11.59
C LEU A 276 -2.33 7.12 12.76
N GLU A 277 -2.73 7.86 13.80
CA GLU A 277 -1.90 8.04 14.99
C GLU A 277 -1.61 6.70 15.67
N GLY A 278 -2.61 5.81 15.81
CA GLY A 278 -2.41 4.48 16.38
C GLY A 278 -1.40 3.63 15.58
N VAL A 279 -1.48 3.65 14.25
CA VAL A 279 -0.53 2.96 13.37
C VAL A 279 0.88 3.53 13.56
N LEU A 280 1.05 4.84 13.46
CA LEU A 280 2.37 5.46 13.57
C LEU A 280 2.97 5.29 14.96
N GLN A 281 2.14 5.33 16.00
CA GLN A 281 2.58 5.06 17.37
C GLN A 281 3.06 3.62 17.56
N SER A 282 2.47 2.66 16.85
CA SER A 282 2.92 1.25 16.89
C SER A 282 4.32 1.04 16.28
N TRP A 283 4.77 1.97 15.44
CA TRP A 283 6.10 1.94 14.80
C TRP A 283 7.16 2.72 15.58
N VAL A 284 6.75 3.44 16.62
CA VAL A 284 7.69 4.16 17.49
C VAL A 284 8.59 3.14 18.16
N SER A 285 9.88 3.35 17.99
CA SER A 285 10.92 2.55 18.62
C SER A 285 12.08 3.43 18.99
N ALA A 286 12.69 3.13 20.12
CA ALA A 286 13.96 3.71 20.52
C ALA A 286 14.87 2.63 21.07
N LYS A 287 16.16 2.87 20.93
CA LYS A 287 17.25 2.08 21.43
C LYS A 287 18.19 3.00 22.21
N CYS A 288 18.78 2.45 23.25
CA CYS A 288 19.60 3.19 24.18
C CYS A 288 20.82 2.33 24.55
N LEU A 289 22.00 2.91 24.42
CA LEU A 289 23.27 2.28 24.70
C LEU A 289 23.99 3.09 25.77
N LEU A 290 24.42 2.40 26.83
CA LEU A 290 25.18 2.98 27.93
C LEU A 290 26.62 2.47 27.85
N THR A 291 27.59 3.34 28.14
CA THR A 291 29.01 3.01 28.17
C THR A 291 29.61 3.61 29.44
N ASP A 292 30.15 2.75 30.30
CA ASP A 292 30.79 3.15 31.54
C ASP A 292 32.15 3.78 31.26
N ASP A 293 32.27 5.07 31.55
CA ASP A 293 33.56 5.74 31.72
C ASP A 293 33.79 5.95 33.23
N PHE A 294 35.04 5.82 33.70
CA PHE A 294 35.39 5.81 35.14
C PHE A 294 34.80 6.96 35.98
N LEU A 295 34.42 8.08 35.38
CA LEU A 295 33.81 9.23 36.05
C LEU A 295 32.39 9.57 35.55
N TRP A 296 31.91 8.96 34.47
CA TRP A 296 30.68 9.34 33.78
C TRP A 296 30.06 8.16 33.07
N LEU A 297 28.73 8.13 33.01
CA LEU A 297 28.03 7.18 32.16
C LEU A 297 27.69 7.86 30.84
N SER A 298 28.40 7.51 29.78
CA SER A 298 28.11 7.99 28.44
C SER A 298 26.91 7.24 27.87
N PHE A 299 26.00 7.93 27.19
CA PHE A 299 24.85 7.33 26.54
C PHE A 299 24.72 7.73 25.08
N VAL A 300 24.16 6.83 24.29
CA VAL A 300 23.71 7.08 22.91
C VAL A 300 22.29 6.54 22.78
N MET A 301 21.36 7.40 22.42
CA MET A 301 19.97 7.07 22.16
C MET A 301 19.67 7.31 20.69
N HIS A 302 18.89 6.42 20.09
CA HIS A 302 18.49 6.52 18.71
C HIS A 302 17.08 5.98 18.56
N GLY A 303 16.27 6.59 17.70
CA GLY A 303 14.89 6.18 17.57
C GLY A 303 14.26 6.56 16.26
N ARG A 304 13.04 6.08 16.09
CA ARG A 304 12.22 6.22 14.89
C ARG A 304 10.78 6.55 15.26
N GLY A 305 10.12 7.28 14.39
CA GLY A 305 8.69 7.51 14.43
C GLY A 305 8.24 8.59 15.39
N LEU A 306 8.97 8.92 16.48
CA LEU A 306 8.61 9.97 17.46
C LEU A 306 8.20 11.30 16.81
N LYS A 307 7.22 11.99 17.41
CA LYS A 307 6.82 13.33 16.98
C LYS A 307 7.95 14.31 17.24
N ASP A 308 8.20 15.20 16.30
CA ASP A 308 9.17 16.27 16.50
C ASP A 308 8.75 17.18 17.68
N ALA A 309 7.45 17.33 17.94
CA ALA A 309 6.95 18.07 19.09
C ALA A 309 7.30 17.40 20.44
N ASP A 310 7.34 16.07 20.50
CA ASP A 310 7.68 15.32 21.72
C ASP A 310 9.19 15.38 22.01
N LEU A 311 10.01 15.42 20.95
CA LEU A 311 11.46 15.58 21.05
C LEU A 311 11.87 17.04 21.32
N GLY A 312 11.13 18.01 20.76
CA GLY A 312 11.44 19.43 20.80
C GLY A 312 12.60 19.81 19.87
N THR A 313 12.80 21.11 19.65
CA THR A 313 13.86 21.62 18.79
C THR A 313 15.23 21.18 19.29
N SER A 314 15.97 20.44 18.46
CA SER A 314 17.27 19.83 18.84
C SER A 314 17.19 18.95 20.11
N GLY A 315 16.07 18.23 20.28
CA GLY A 315 15.88 17.32 21.40
C GLY A 315 15.66 18.01 22.74
N SER A 316 15.25 19.29 22.76
CA SER A 316 15.10 20.08 23.99
C SER A 316 14.16 19.45 25.02
N ASN A 317 13.09 18.78 24.58
CA ASN A 317 12.13 18.16 25.49
C ASN A 317 12.70 16.87 26.06
N LEU A 318 13.38 16.05 25.24
CA LEU A 318 14.12 14.88 25.70
C LEU A 318 15.21 15.25 26.70
N LEU A 319 15.98 16.31 26.45
CA LEU A 319 16.96 16.85 27.39
C LEU A 319 16.30 17.35 28.69
N GLY A 320 15.12 17.96 28.60
CA GLY A 320 14.31 18.34 29.75
C GLY A 320 13.94 17.13 30.62
N GLN A 321 13.50 16.04 29.98
CA GLN A 321 13.18 14.79 30.69
C GLN A 321 14.41 14.19 31.37
N LEU A 322 15.57 14.14 30.68
CA LEU A 322 16.82 13.67 31.29
C LEU A 322 17.20 14.50 32.55
N ARG A 323 17.11 15.82 32.46
CA ARG A 323 17.43 16.72 33.59
C ARG A 323 16.43 16.59 34.74
N SER A 324 15.19 16.19 34.46
CA SER A 324 14.17 15.98 35.49
C SER A 324 14.48 14.79 36.40
N CYS A 325 15.27 13.83 35.92
CA CYS A 325 15.73 12.67 36.70
C CYS A 325 16.93 13.00 37.61
N HIS A 326 17.17 14.27 37.93
CA HIS A 326 18.31 14.76 38.72
C HIS A 326 19.71 14.55 38.11
N ALA A 327 19.78 14.06 36.88
CA ALA A 327 21.04 13.86 36.19
C ALA A 327 21.64 15.18 35.69
N ALA A 328 22.89 15.45 36.06
CA ALA A 328 23.70 16.47 35.40
C ALA A 328 24.07 15.98 34.00
N VAL A 329 23.26 16.32 33.00
CA VAL A 329 23.54 15.95 31.60
C VAL A 329 24.65 16.85 31.04
N THR A 330 25.78 16.25 30.68
CA THR A 330 26.90 16.91 30.01
C THR A 330 27.08 16.38 28.58
N ASN A 331 27.86 17.08 27.76
CA ASN A 331 28.17 16.68 26.38
C ASN A 331 26.95 16.38 25.48
N TRP A 332 25.82 17.03 25.76
CA TRP A 332 24.58 16.84 25.01
C TRP A 332 24.77 17.16 23.52
N LYS A 333 24.38 16.22 22.67
CA LYS A 333 24.25 16.39 21.23
C LYS A 333 22.96 15.74 20.77
N PHE A 334 22.33 16.35 19.78
CA PHE A 334 21.12 15.85 19.18
C PHE A 334 21.15 16.14 17.69
N ASP A 335 20.89 15.12 16.90
CA ASP A 335 20.84 15.19 15.45
C ASP A 335 19.52 14.59 14.97
N TYR A 336 18.78 15.37 14.20
CA TYR A 336 17.73 14.83 13.34
C TYR A 336 18.39 14.24 12.09
N THR A 337 17.84 13.13 11.59
CA THR A 337 18.34 12.40 10.42
C THR A 337 19.83 12.10 10.48
N PRO A 338 20.27 11.23 11.41
CA PRO A 338 21.66 10.77 11.41
C PRO A 338 21.98 10.08 10.08
N THR A 339 23.27 9.94 9.75
CA THR A 339 23.73 9.21 8.54
C THR A 339 23.25 7.75 8.49
N ASP A 340 22.84 7.22 9.63
CA ASP A 340 22.24 5.89 9.76
C ASP A 340 20.76 5.94 9.34
N ASN A 341 20.44 5.26 8.24
CA ASN A 341 19.09 5.20 7.67
C ASN A 341 18.09 4.44 8.57
N ASP A 342 18.56 3.70 9.57
CA ASP A 342 17.69 2.96 10.48
C ASP A 342 17.01 3.86 11.53
N PHE A 343 17.50 5.09 11.73
CA PHE A 343 17.00 6.00 12.76
C PHE A 343 16.60 7.37 12.19
N ASP A 344 15.62 8.02 12.81
CA ASP A 344 15.19 9.37 12.43
C ASP A 344 15.86 10.45 13.27
N TRP A 345 16.35 10.06 14.44
CA TRP A 345 17.05 10.95 15.36
C TRP A 345 18.09 10.17 16.17
N LYS A 346 19.10 10.91 16.62
CA LYS A 346 20.13 10.43 17.52
C LYS A 346 20.39 11.48 18.59
N ALA A 347 20.51 11.03 19.83
CA ALA A 347 20.93 11.85 20.95
C ALA A 347 22.12 11.19 21.65
N SER A 348 23.01 11.99 22.21
CA SER A 348 24.12 11.49 23.02
C SER A 348 24.49 12.47 24.12
N GLY A 349 25.05 11.97 25.20
CA GLY A 349 25.57 12.79 26.28
C GLY A 349 26.19 11.92 27.37
N SER A 350 26.40 12.52 28.53
CA SER A 350 26.88 11.82 29.72
C SER A 350 26.04 12.19 30.93
N VAL A 351 25.75 11.21 31.79
CA VAL A 351 25.08 11.38 33.08
C VAL A 351 25.99 10.89 34.22
N ASP A 352 25.60 11.15 35.46
CA ASP A 352 26.26 10.57 36.62
C ASP A 352 26.07 9.03 36.60
N PRO A 353 27.11 8.22 36.90
CA PRO A 353 26.98 6.77 36.99
C PRO A 353 25.84 6.28 37.89
N PHE A 354 25.45 7.06 38.91
CA PHE A 354 24.32 6.72 39.78
C PHE A 354 22.95 6.89 39.11
N ASP A 355 22.87 7.57 37.96
CA ASP A 355 21.65 7.87 37.22
C ASP A 355 21.48 6.98 35.97
N SER A 356 21.98 5.73 36.00
CA SER A 356 21.99 4.84 34.83
C SER A 356 20.63 4.52 34.22
N GLN A 357 19.53 4.63 34.98
CA GLN A 357 18.15 4.43 34.50
C GLN A 357 17.54 5.68 33.84
N CYS A 358 18.16 6.86 34.03
CA CYS A 358 17.61 8.13 33.57
C CYS A 358 17.38 8.18 32.05
N PRO A 359 18.32 7.74 31.19
CA PRO A 359 18.10 7.73 29.74
C PRO A 359 16.86 6.94 29.31
N GLY A 360 16.62 5.78 29.90
CA GLY A 360 15.45 4.95 29.59
C GLY A 360 14.13 5.57 30.04
N VAL A 361 14.11 6.12 31.26
CA VAL A 361 12.95 6.85 31.78
C VAL A 361 12.63 8.07 30.90
N ALA A 362 13.64 8.82 30.47
CA ALA A 362 13.46 9.99 29.62
C ALA A 362 12.91 9.64 28.22
N ILE A 363 13.41 8.56 27.60
CA ILE A 363 12.88 8.04 26.32
C ILE A 363 11.40 7.66 26.46
N LYS A 364 11.05 6.92 27.51
CA LYS A 364 9.66 6.52 27.78
C LYS A 364 8.77 7.73 28.00
N ALA A 365 9.27 8.75 28.69
CA ALA A 365 8.55 9.99 28.97
C ALA A 365 8.23 10.80 27.70
N VAL A 366 9.04 10.71 26.64
CA VAL A 366 8.74 11.32 25.33
C VAL A 366 7.94 10.40 24.40
N GLY A 367 7.36 9.32 24.94
CA GLY A 367 6.40 8.47 24.21
C GLY A 367 7.03 7.35 23.38
N ALA A 368 8.31 7.04 23.58
CA ALA A 368 8.95 5.93 22.88
C ALA A 368 8.75 4.58 23.58
N ASN A 369 8.58 3.54 22.77
CA ASN A 369 8.68 2.16 23.22
C ASN A 369 10.17 1.82 23.37
N ASP A 370 10.62 1.67 24.59
CA ASP A 370 11.95 1.17 24.90
C ASP A 370 11.94 -0.36 24.84
N ARG A 371 12.59 -0.92 23.80
CA ARG A 371 12.69 -2.37 23.61
C ARG A 371 13.89 -2.99 24.32
N ASP A 372 14.93 -2.20 24.57
CA ASP A 372 16.23 -2.71 25.00
C ASP A 372 16.51 -2.46 26.49
N GLY A 373 15.57 -1.80 27.20
CA GLY A 373 15.54 -1.79 28.65
C GLY A 373 16.62 -0.90 29.26
N CYS A 374 16.59 0.38 28.91
CA CYS A 374 17.11 1.41 29.80
C CYS A 374 16.07 1.71 30.91
#